data_AF-A0A5B9WQB0-F1
#
_entry.id   AF-A0A5B9WQB0-F1
#
_cell.length_a   1.000
_cell.length_b   1.000
_cell.length_c   1.000
_cell.angle_alpha   90.00
_cell.angle_beta   90.00
_cell.angle_gamma   90.00
#
_symmetry.space_group_name_H-M   'P 1'
#
loop_
_entity.id
_entity.type
_entity.pdbx_description
1 polymer ?
#
loop_
_entity_poly.entity_id
_entity_poly.type
_entity_poly.pdbx_seq_one_letter_code
_entity_poly.pdbx_strand_id
1 'polypeptide(L)'
;MLRIPILLLLIAMITVKTQAQHYDILTYNLNNTPVNGVKIKTNMPFTNSSQMPTLIFEGYNYGTANPIGLLLTYYIYNGAFTNAKLSSYGAYTPPIYLANEGGKVVIFINSKDYYQRFSIKAFAQGMTAETAANFQGWTVADEALSGTATASVLVPYQNVFAGRVGIGAGSPVAGLHVASAVTQANGEIAAAILGNAYNHWTYFGGATAGKIRGSNEGYLDLETNPNGTNKNIYMNSGSSGNILMTNGGGSVGIGTNYPGTYKLAVEGTIGARKVKVTQSTWADFVFQPGYPLPSLAEVERYIKSHQHLPDIPSEEEVISDGIDLGDMNKKLLQKIEELTLYLIDIEKENRQMKERYDDLEKRLGKIENAATNKSIQ
;
A
#
# COMPACT_ATOMS: atom_id res chain seq x y z
N MET A 1 -15.78 -102.63 3.85
CA MET A 1 -16.64 -101.73 3.07
C MET A 1 -16.09 -100.31 3.23
N LEU A 2 -15.71 -99.67 2.11
CA LEU A 2 -15.44 -98.24 1.82
C LEU A 2 -14.99 -97.32 2.99
N ARG A 3 -13.75 -96.78 3.00
CA ARG A 3 -13.29 -95.51 2.35
C ARG A 3 -14.25 -94.34 2.64
N ILE A 4 -13.88 -93.25 3.33
CA ILE A 4 -13.01 -92.13 2.89
C ILE A 4 -12.75 -91.19 4.11
N PRO A 5 -11.51 -90.74 4.39
CA PRO A 5 -11.23 -89.50 5.13
C PRO A 5 -10.86 -88.39 4.12
N ILE A 6 -11.36 -87.15 4.22
CA ILE A 6 -10.77 -85.98 3.51
C ILE A 6 -11.31 -84.64 4.06
N LEU A 7 -10.33 -83.78 4.36
CA LEU A 7 -10.29 -82.31 4.38
C LEU A 7 -11.13 -81.46 5.35
N LEU A 8 -10.37 -80.82 6.26
CA LEU A 8 -10.42 -79.40 6.61
C LEU A 8 -11.18 -78.51 5.60
N LEU A 9 -12.07 -77.68 6.14
CA LEU A 9 -12.17 -76.29 5.69
C LEU A 9 -12.30 -75.38 6.92
N LEU A 10 -11.14 -74.97 7.43
CA LEU A 10 -11.02 -73.84 8.34
C LEU A 10 -11.36 -72.59 7.50
N ILE A 11 -12.62 -72.12 7.57
CA ILE A 11 -12.97 -70.83 6.98
C ILE A 11 -12.30 -69.77 7.85
N ALA A 12 -11.10 -69.38 7.47
CA ALA A 12 -10.50 -68.13 7.89
C ALA A 12 -11.51 -67.03 7.58
N MET A 13 -12.00 -66.35 8.60
CA MET A 13 -12.70 -65.08 8.42
C MET A 13 -11.71 -64.12 7.75
N ILE A 14 -11.80 -64.04 6.43
CA ILE A 14 -11.17 -63.00 5.65
C ILE A 14 -11.79 -61.69 6.15
N THR A 15 -11.02 -60.92 6.90
CA THR A 15 -11.28 -59.49 7.09
C THR A 15 -11.32 -58.88 5.70
N VAL A 16 -12.54 -58.64 5.18
CA VAL A 16 -12.74 -57.82 4.00
C VAL A 16 -12.30 -56.42 4.42
N LYS A 17 -11.09 -56.03 4.02
CA LYS A 17 -10.70 -54.63 4.02
C LYS A 17 -11.69 -53.93 3.09
N THR A 18 -12.66 -53.23 3.66
CA THR A 18 -13.64 -52.45 2.91
C THR A 18 -12.88 -51.44 2.07
N GLN A 19 -13.05 -51.54 0.76
CA GLN A 19 -12.50 -50.56 -0.18
C GLN A 19 -13.15 -49.19 0.07
N ALA A 20 -12.48 -48.14 -0.39
CA ALA A 20 -13.12 -46.83 -0.48
C ALA A 20 -14.45 -46.95 -1.25
N GLN A 21 -15.52 -46.36 -0.71
CA GLN A 21 -16.84 -46.43 -1.33
C GLN A 21 -17.27 -45.05 -1.81
N HIS A 22 -17.70 -45.00 -3.07
CA HIS A 22 -18.42 -43.88 -3.63
C HIS A 22 -19.91 -44.17 -3.54
N TYR A 23 -20.69 -43.17 -3.09
CA TYR A 23 -22.13 -43.26 -2.97
C TYR A 23 -22.77 -42.12 -3.77
N ASP A 24 -23.69 -42.46 -4.67
CA ASP A 24 -24.64 -41.49 -5.21
C ASP A 24 -25.77 -41.35 -4.19
N ILE A 25 -25.91 -40.17 -3.58
CA ILE A 25 -26.81 -39.97 -2.44
C ILE A 25 -28.19 -39.54 -2.92
N LEU A 26 -28.26 -38.38 -3.58
CA LEU A 26 -29.52 -37.81 -4.06
C LEU A 26 -29.27 -36.77 -5.16
N THR A 27 -30.33 -36.46 -5.87
CA THR A 27 -30.41 -35.32 -6.78
C THR A 27 -31.50 -34.37 -6.29
N TYR A 28 -31.21 -33.09 -6.32
CA TYR A 28 -32.15 -32.02 -6.02
C TYR A 28 -32.41 -31.21 -7.29
N ASN A 29 -33.68 -30.93 -7.57
CA ASN A 29 -34.10 -30.06 -8.67
C ASN A 29 -35.30 -29.25 -8.21
N LEU A 30 -35.15 -27.93 -8.15
CA LEU A 30 -36.26 -27.02 -7.86
C LEU A 30 -36.42 -26.08 -9.05
N ASN A 31 -37.61 -26.07 -9.65
CA ASN A 31 -38.00 -25.10 -10.68
C ASN A 31 -38.83 -23.97 -10.03
N ASN A 32 -38.31 -23.40 -8.95
CA ASN A 32 -38.84 -22.21 -8.28
C ASN A 32 -37.74 -21.58 -7.40
N THR A 33 -38.08 -20.56 -6.63
CA THR A 33 -37.25 -19.99 -5.56
C THR A 33 -37.61 -20.64 -4.23
N PRO A 34 -36.63 -21.20 -3.47
CA PRO A 34 -36.91 -21.70 -2.14
C PRO A 34 -37.17 -20.54 -1.17
N VAL A 35 -38.14 -20.71 -0.27
CA VAL A 35 -38.57 -19.72 0.71
C VAL A 35 -37.57 -19.63 1.86
N ASN A 36 -37.08 -20.78 2.32
CA ASN A 36 -36.22 -20.90 3.48
C ASN A 36 -34.77 -21.13 3.08
N GLY A 37 -34.54 -21.98 2.07
CA GLY A 37 -33.23 -22.48 1.65
C GLY A 37 -33.30 -23.99 1.46
N VAL A 38 -32.18 -24.63 1.14
CA VAL A 38 -32.16 -26.07 0.83
C VAL A 38 -31.61 -26.86 2.01
N LYS A 39 -32.49 -27.55 2.75
CA LYS A 39 -32.10 -28.41 3.88
C LYS A 39 -32.00 -29.85 3.42
N ILE A 40 -30.83 -30.44 3.65
CA ILE A 40 -30.52 -31.84 3.38
C ILE A 40 -30.47 -32.56 4.73
N LYS A 41 -31.47 -33.41 4.96
CA LYS A 41 -31.55 -34.27 6.14
C LYS A 41 -30.78 -35.54 5.83
N THR A 42 -29.64 -35.72 6.50
CA THR A 42 -28.78 -36.88 6.27
C THR A 42 -29.15 -38.04 7.20
N ASN A 43 -28.72 -39.25 6.86
CA ASN A 43 -28.74 -40.37 7.80
C ASN A 43 -27.41 -40.53 8.57
N MET A 44 -26.50 -39.55 8.48
CA MET A 44 -25.23 -39.54 9.20
C MET A 44 -25.48 -39.24 10.68
N PRO A 45 -25.00 -40.08 11.62
CA PRO A 45 -25.18 -39.82 13.04
C PRO A 45 -24.36 -38.61 13.47
N PHE A 46 -24.91 -37.76 14.34
CA PHE A 46 -24.12 -36.75 15.04
C PHE A 46 -23.46 -37.39 16.26
N THR A 47 -22.38 -38.14 16.02
CA THR A 47 -21.68 -38.92 17.07
C THR A 47 -20.19 -38.67 17.00
N ASN A 48 -19.53 -38.64 18.15
CA ASN A 48 -18.08 -38.43 18.20
C ASN A 48 -17.35 -39.55 17.46
N SER A 49 -16.39 -39.17 16.62
CA SER A 49 -15.49 -40.10 15.94
C SER A 49 -16.20 -41.17 15.11
N SER A 50 -17.35 -40.85 14.52
CA SER A 50 -18.14 -41.83 13.77
C SER A 50 -17.97 -41.79 12.26
N GLN A 51 -17.58 -40.64 11.68
CA GLN A 51 -17.42 -40.50 10.22
C GLN A 51 -16.40 -39.45 9.79
N MET A 52 -15.89 -39.60 8.57
CA MET A 52 -15.01 -38.66 7.88
C MET A 52 -15.36 -38.57 6.38
N PRO A 53 -16.58 -38.13 6.02
CA PRO A 53 -17.03 -38.13 4.64
C PRO A 53 -16.43 -36.95 3.87
N THR A 54 -16.21 -37.17 2.58
CA THR A 54 -16.09 -36.10 1.58
C THR A 54 -17.36 -36.08 0.74
N LEU A 55 -18.14 -35.01 0.86
CA LEU A 55 -19.37 -34.81 0.10
C LEU A 55 -19.07 -33.92 -1.10
N ILE A 56 -19.54 -34.32 -2.28
CA ILE A 56 -19.30 -33.66 -3.55
C ILE A 56 -20.64 -33.18 -4.07
N PHE A 57 -20.78 -31.86 -4.30
CA PHE A 57 -21.97 -31.26 -4.87
C PHE A 57 -21.67 -30.79 -6.29
N GLU A 58 -22.42 -31.30 -7.27
CA GLU A 58 -22.23 -30.98 -8.69
C GLU A 58 -23.55 -30.60 -9.34
N GLY A 59 -23.56 -29.49 -10.07
CA GLY A 59 -24.78 -29.01 -10.69
C GLY A 59 -24.70 -27.62 -11.29
N TYR A 60 -25.85 -26.95 -11.36
CA TYR A 60 -26.00 -25.63 -11.93
C TYR A 60 -27.01 -24.80 -11.14
N ASN A 61 -26.67 -23.55 -10.86
CA ASN A 61 -27.59 -22.60 -10.24
C ASN A 61 -27.98 -21.54 -11.27
N TYR A 62 -29.23 -21.60 -11.75
CA TYR A 62 -29.71 -20.67 -12.77
C TYR A 62 -29.78 -19.22 -12.28
N GLY A 63 -30.23 -19.00 -11.04
CA GLY A 63 -30.42 -17.66 -10.47
C GLY A 63 -29.15 -16.81 -10.43
N THR A 64 -27.98 -17.44 -10.33
CA THR A 64 -26.67 -16.77 -10.41
C THR A 64 -25.90 -17.08 -11.70
N ALA A 65 -26.49 -17.88 -12.60
CA ALA A 65 -25.86 -18.38 -13.83
C ALA A 65 -24.51 -19.08 -13.61
N ASN A 66 -24.33 -19.76 -12.48
CA ASN A 66 -23.05 -20.33 -12.08
C ASN A 66 -23.09 -21.87 -12.00
N PRO A 67 -22.01 -22.56 -12.43
CA PRO A 67 -21.83 -23.98 -12.13
C PRO A 67 -21.61 -24.19 -10.63
N ILE A 68 -22.19 -25.27 -10.12
CA ILE A 68 -22.01 -25.74 -8.75
C ILE A 68 -20.94 -26.84 -8.75
N GLY A 69 -19.89 -26.64 -7.96
CA GLY A 69 -18.81 -27.61 -7.76
C GLY A 69 -18.22 -27.41 -6.38
N LEU A 70 -18.71 -28.16 -5.39
CA LEU A 70 -18.34 -28.00 -3.99
C LEU A 70 -17.83 -29.32 -3.39
N LEU A 71 -16.77 -29.24 -2.60
CA LEU A 71 -16.27 -30.33 -1.77
C LEU A 71 -16.45 -29.96 -0.30
N LEU A 72 -17.30 -30.70 0.40
CA LEU A 72 -17.56 -30.53 1.84
C LEU A 72 -16.92 -31.68 2.62
N THR A 73 -16.11 -31.33 3.60
CA THR A 73 -15.55 -32.29 4.56
C THR A 73 -15.90 -31.83 5.97
N TYR A 74 -16.03 -32.78 6.89
CA TYR A 74 -16.20 -32.50 8.32
C TYR A 74 -15.84 -33.71 9.17
N TYR A 75 -15.61 -33.46 10.45
CA TYR A 75 -15.45 -34.48 11.49
C TYR A 75 -16.26 -34.09 12.73
N ILE A 76 -16.66 -35.06 13.56
CA ILE A 76 -17.35 -34.79 14.81
C ILE A 76 -16.46 -35.20 15.98
N TYR A 77 -16.14 -34.24 16.83
CA TYR A 77 -15.32 -34.47 18.01
C TYR A 77 -15.81 -33.59 19.16
N ASN A 78 -15.90 -34.16 20.35
CA ASN A 78 -16.41 -33.50 21.56
C ASN A 78 -17.77 -32.79 21.36
N GLY A 79 -18.69 -33.41 20.63
CA GLY A 79 -20.05 -32.88 20.40
C GLY A 79 -20.11 -31.67 19.47
N ALA A 80 -19.06 -31.42 18.66
CA ALA A 80 -19.00 -30.32 17.71
C ALA A 80 -18.46 -30.77 16.35
N PHE A 81 -18.84 -30.05 15.29
CA PHE A 81 -18.18 -30.17 14.00
C PHE A 81 -16.78 -29.56 14.08
N THR A 82 -15.78 -30.34 13.70
CA THR A 82 -14.37 -29.95 13.66
C THR A 82 -13.83 -30.20 12.25
N ASN A 83 -12.82 -29.43 11.83
CA ASN A 83 -12.26 -29.50 10.49
C ASN A 83 -13.31 -29.39 9.36
N ALA A 84 -14.46 -28.76 9.64
CA ALA A 84 -15.48 -28.51 8.63
C ALA A 84 -14.94 -27.50 7.62
N LYS A 85 -14.83 -27.91 6.36
CA LYS A 85 -14.28 -27.07 5.28
C LYS A 85 -15.07 -27.28 3.99
N LEU A 86 -15.21 -26.19 3.24
CA LEU A 86 -15.71 -26.20 1.87
C LEU A 86 -14.60 -25.77 0.92
N SER A 87 -14.42 -26.50 -0.17
CA SER A 87 -13.65 -26.01 -1.31
C SER A 87 -14.59 -25.85 -2.50
N SER A 88 -14.46 -24.74 -3.24
CA SER A 88 -15.17 -24.55 -4.49
C SER A 88 -14.24 -24.77 -5.67
N TYR A 89 -14.70 -25.54 -6.64
CA TYR A 89 -14.12 -25.64 -7.99
C TYR A 89 -15.10 -25.21 -9.08
N GLY A 90 -16.33 -24.85 -8.71
CA GLY A 90 -17.28 -24.08 -9.52
C GLY A 90 -17.25 -22.59 -9.16
N ALA A 91 -18.26 -21.84 -9.63
CA ALA A 91 -18.41 -20.41 -9.36
C ALA A 91 -19.47 -20.10 -8.28
N TYR A 92 -20.29 -21.09 -7.90
CA TYR A 92 -21.35 -20.91 -6.91
C TYR A 92 -20.86 -21.16 -5.48
N THR A 93 -20.97 -20.15 -4.60
CA THR A 93 -20.44 -20.19 -3.21
C THR A 93 -21.48 -19.71 -2.16
N PRO A 94 -22.62 -20.40 -1.99
CA PRO A 94 -23.65 -20.01 -1.03
C PRO A 94 -23.19 -20.23 0.42
N PRO A 95 -23.76 -19.54 1.43
CA PRO A 95 -23.56 -19.90 2.82
C PRO A 95 -24.10 -21.32 3.10
N ILE A 96 -23.26 -22.21 3.63
CA ILE A 96 -23.62 -23.59 3.96
C ILE A 96 -23.38 -23.84 5.43
N TYR A 97 -24.40 -24.36 6.11
CA TYR A 97 -24.36 -24.71 7.52
C TYR A 97 -24.33 -26.22 7.70
N LEU A 98 -23.57 -26.67 8.69
CA LEU A 98 -23.73 -27.99 9.31
C LEU A 98 -24.44 -27.81 10.64
N ALA A 99 -25.38 -28.70 10.96
CA ALA A 99 -26.09 -28.70 12.23
C ALA A 99 -26.39 -30.12 12.72
N ASN A 100 -26.66 -30.27 14.01
CA ASN A 100 -27.22 -31.46 14.60
C ASN A 100 -28.73 -31.27 14.81
N GLU A 101 -29.54 -32.08 14.12
CA GLU A 101 -30.99 -32.17 14.35
C GLU A 101 -31.36 -33.62 14.67
N GLY A 102 -31.96 -33.85 15.85
CA GLY A 102 -32.40 -35.19 16.24
C GLY A 102 -31.29 -36.25 16.31
N GLY A 103 -30.04 -35.84 16.59
CA GLY A 103 -28.89 -36.75 16.62
C GLY A 103 -28.35 -37.10 15.23
N LYS A 104 -28.73 -36.35 14.20
CA LYS A 104 -28.28 -36.52 12.81
C LYS A 104 -27.64 -35.24 12.29
N VAL A 105 -26.67 -35.40 11.41
CA VAL A 105 -26.09 -34.28 10.67
C VAL A 105 -27.12 -33.75 9.68
N VAL A 106 -27.29 -32.44 9.64
CA VAL A 106 -28.06 -31.73 8.63
C VAL A 106 -27.13 -30.76 7.91
N ILE A 107 -27.27 -30.69 6.60
CA ILE A 107 -26.56 -29.73 5.77
C ILE A 107 -27.60 -28.73 5.27
N PHE A 108 -27.39 -27.45 5.48
CA PHE A 108 -28.32 -26.41 5.06
C PHE A 108 -27.63 -25.41 4.15
N ILE A 109 -28.03 -25.39 2.89
CA ILE A 109 -27.61 -24.38 1.92
C ILE A 109 -28.55 -23.19 2.10
N ASN A 110 -28.05 -22.14 2.76
CA ASN A 110 -28.80 -20.92 2.99
C ASN A 110 -28.74 -20.02 1.74
N SER A 111 -29.34 -20.50 0.66
CA SER A 111 -29.54 -19.72 -0.56
C SER A 111 -30.98 -19.82 -1.05
N LYS A 112 -31.49 -18.67 -1.51
CA LYS A 112 -32.82 -18.48 -2.09
C LYS A 112 -32.72 -18.17 -3.58
N ASP A 113 -31.77 -18.78 -4.27
CA ASP A 113 -31.61 -18.58 -5.70
C ASP A 113 -32.71 -19.32 -6.48
N TYR A 114 -33.21 -18.66 -7.52
CA TYR A 114 -34.17 -19.21 -8.46
C TYR A 114 -33.55 -20.36 -9.26
N TYR A 115 -34.22 -21.51 -9.31
CA TYR A 115 -33.90 -22.63 -10.20
C TYR A 115 -32.54 -23.31 -9.91
N GLN A 116 -32.44 -23.97 -8.76
CA GLN A 116 -31.27 -24.74 -8.35
C GLN A 116 -31.40 -26.22 -8.70
N ARG A 117 -30.32 -26.81 -9.22
CA ARG A 117 -30.21 -28.26 -9.43
C ARG A 117 -28.81 -28.77 -9.15
N PHE A 118 -28.70 -29.83 -8.37
CA PHE A 118 -27.43 -30.48 -8.07
C PHE A 118 -27.61 -31.93 -7.67
N SER A 119 -26.53 -32.70 -7.80
CA SER A 119 -26.40 -34.03 -7.22
C SER A 119 -25.45 -33.98 -6.03
N ILE A 120 -25.65 -34.87 -5.07
CA ILE A 120 -24.72 -35.10 -3.96
C ILE A 120 -24.14 -36.49 -4.11
N LYS A 121 -22.81 -36.57 -4.10
CA LYS A 121 -22.06 -37.82 -3.97
C LYS A 121 -21.27 -37.81 -2.68
N ALA A 122 -20.95 -38.98 -2.15
CA ALA A 122 -20.02 -39.11 -1.04
C ALA A 122 -18.87 -40.04 -1.40
N PHE A 123 -17.68 -39.66 -0.97
CA PHE A 123 -16.55 -40.56 -0.77
C PHE A 123 -16.35 -40.74 0.73
N ALA A 124 -16.31 -41.98 1.19
CA ALA A 124 -16.01 -42.30 2.58
C ALA A 124 -15.03 -43.48 2.66
N GLN A 125 -14.03 -43.35 3.52
CA GLN A 125 -13.06 -44.40 3.79
C GLN A 125 -13.37 -45.02 5.16
N GLY A 126 -14.53 -45.67 5.21
CA GLY A 126 -14.98 -46.63 6.22
C GLY A 126 -14.30 -46.57 7.58
N MET A 127 -14.48 -45.48 8.33
CA MET A 127 -14.44 -45.61 9.79
C MET A 127 -15.35 -46.77 10.17
N THR A 128 -15.03 -47.55 11.21
CA THR A 128 -15.83 -48.75 11.54
C THR A 128 -17.31 -48.43 11.79
N ALA A 129 -17.61 -47.18 12.16
CA ALA A 129 -18.97 -46.67 12.34
C ALA A 129 -19.63 -46.12 11.06
N GLU A 130 -18.89 -45.91 9.96
CA GLU A 130 -19.43 -45.54 8.65
C GLU A 130 -19.95 -46.78 7.92
N THR A 131 -21.26 -46.83 7.76
CA THR A 131 -21.97 -47.91 7.07
C THR A 131 -22.67 -47.36 5.82
N ALA A 132 -22.93 -48.23 4.83
CA ALA A 132 -23.67 -47.84 3.63
C ALA A 132 -25.04 -47.20 3.94
N ALA A 133 -25.70 -47.64 5.02
CA ALA A 133 -26.96 -47.08 5.48
C ALA A 133 -26.84 -45.59 5.82
N ASN A 134 -25.67 -45.11 6.24
CA ASN A 134 -25.46 -43.70 6.53
C ASN A 134 -25.55 -42.81 5.29
N PHE A 135 -25.36 -43.35 4.09
CA PHE A 135 -25.40 -42.63 2.81
C PHE A 135 -26.68 -42.89 2.00
N GLN A 136 -27.65 -43.60 2.57
CA GLN A 136 -28.93 -43.90 1.96
C GLN A 136 -30.07 -43.14 2.64
N GLY A 137 -31.17 -42.91 1.91
CA GLY A 137 -32.40 -42.34 2.46
C GLY A 137 -32.30 -40.88 2.89
N TRP A 138 -31.29 -40.14 2.40
CA TRP A 138 -31.22 -38.71 2.62
C TRP A 138 -32.37 -38.02 1.91
N THR A 139 -32.89 -36.97 2.52
CA THR A 139 -33.98 -36.18 1.93
C THR A 139 -33.55 -34.72 1.81
N VAL A 140 -34.15 -34.02 0.86
CA VAL A 140 -33.89 -32.61 0.60
C VAL A 140 -35.21 -31.86 0.52
N ALA A 141 -35.32 -30.73 1.21
CA ALA A 141 -36.55 -29.94 1.28
C ALA A 141 -36.25 -28.45 1.41
N ASP A 142 -37.20 -27.62 0.95
CA ASP A 142 -37.22 -26.18 1.23
C ASP A 142 -37.72 -25.91 2.64
N GLU A 143 -36.80 -26.00 3.60
CA GLU A 143 -37.11 -25.88 5.02
C GLU A 143 -35.96 -25.15 5.72
N ALA A 144 -36.28 -24.33 6.72
CA ALA A 144 -35.26 -23.76 7.59
C ALA A 144 -34.63 -24.86 8.47
N LEU A 145 -33.44 -24.58 9.02
CA LEU A 145 -32.93 -25.32 10.16
C LEU A 145 -33.95 -25.28 11.30
N SER A 146 -34.12 -26.40 11.99
CA SER A 146 -35.00 -26.49 13.16
C SER A 146 -34.60 -25.47 14.22
N GLY A 147 -35.58 -24.86 14.90
CA GLY A 147 -35.32 -24.04 16.09
C GLY A 147 -34.67 -24.81 17.24
N THR A 148 -34.67 -26.15 17.18
CA THR A 148 -34.01 -27.05 18.13
C THR A 148 -32.65 -27.58 17.63
N ALA A 149 -32.17 -27.10 16.48
CA ALA A 149 -30.87 -27.50 15.96
C ALA A 149 -29.75 -27.08 16.90
N THR A 150 -28.78 -27.96 17.11
CA THR A 150 -27.59 -27.71 17.95
C THR A 150 -26.32 -27.82 17.11
N ALA A 151 -25.17 -27.40 17.65
CA ALA A 151 -23.88 -27.45 16.96
C ALA A 151 -23.91 -26.83 15.54
N SER A 152 -24.72 -25.80 15.33
CA SER A 152 -24.85 -25.14 14.04
C SER A 152 -23.58 -24.32 13.74
N VAL A 153 -22.95 -24.57 12.60
CA VAL A 153 -21.73 -23.89 12.17
C VAL A 153 -21.83 -23.52 10.70
N LEU A 154 -21.51 -22.26 10.38
CA LEU A 154 -21.26 -21.83 9.00
C LEU A 154 -19.91 -22.40 8.56
N VAL A 155 -19.91 -23.22 7.51
CA VAL A 155 -18.70 -23.86 7.03
C VAL A 155 -17.90 -22.88 6.16
N PRO A 156 -16.63 -22.60 6.48
CA PRO A 156 -15.83 -21.66 5.71
C PRO A 156 -15.38 -22.24 4.37
N TYR A 157 -15.41 -21.41 3.32
CA TYR A 157 -14.76 -21.69 2.05
C TYR A 157 -13.24 -21.52 2.17
N GLN A 158 -12.48 -22.55 1.84
CA GLN A 158 -11.02 -22.58 1.92
C GLN A 158 -10.45 -23.43 0.78
N ASN A 159 -9.62 -22.82 -0.06
CA ASN A 159 -8.82 -23.49 -1.08
C ASN A 159 -7.34 -23.21 -0.80
N VAL A 160 -6.48 -24.23 -0.89
CA VAL A 160 -5.03 -24.11 -0.79
C VAL A 160 -4.42 -24.71 -2.04
N PHE A 161 -3.58 -23.95 -2.73
CA PHE A 161 -2.94 -24.37 -3.98
C PHE A 161 -1.43 -24.52 -3.74
N ALA A 162 -0.88 -25.70 -4.02
CA ALA A 162 0.56 -25.92 -3.98
C ALA A 162 1.30 -25.36 -5.22
N GLY A 163 0.56 -25.15 -6.31
CA GLY A 163 1.06 -24.67 -7.59
C GLY A 163 0.74 -23.20 -7.86
N ARG A 164 0.82 -22.80 -9.13
CA ARG A 164 0.51 -21.45 -9.59
C ARG A 164 -0.98 -21.28 -9.85
N VAL A 165 -1.52 -20.11 -9.53
CA VAL A 165 -2.89 -19.69 -9.83
C VAL A 165 -2.87 -18.67 -10.97
N GLY A 166 -3.55 -18.99 -12.07
CA GLY A 166 -3.71 -18.12 -13.23
C GLY A 166 -5.11 -17.55 -13.33
N ILE A 167 -5.23 -16.24 -13.53
CA ILE A 167 -6.49 -15.58 -13.89
C ILE A 167 -6.35 -15.02 -15.30
N GLY A 168 -6.96 -15.70 -16.27
CA GLY A 168 -6.77 -15.42 -17.71
C GLY A 168 -5.40 -15.81 -18.27
N ALA A 169 -4.55 -16.48 -17.48
CA ALA A 169 -3.23 -16.91 -17.89
C ALA A 169 -3.19 -18.45 -18.06
N GLY A 170 -3.17 -18.93 -19.29
CA GLY A 170 -3.11 -20.38 -19.59
C GLY A 170 -1.79 -21.06 -19.22
N SER A 171 -0.73 -20.28 -18.96
CA SER A 171 0.55 -20.77 -18.44
C SER A 171 1.11 -19.75 -17.44
N PRO A 172 0.69 -19.80 -16.16
CA PRO A 172 1.13 -18.88 -15.13
C PRO A 172 2.65 -18.88 -14.97
N VAL A 173 3.29 -17.69 -14.92
CA VAL A 173 4.76 -17.56 -14.74
C VAL A 173 5.17 -17.21 -13.31
N ALA A 174 4.20 -16.91 -12.45
CA ALA A 174 4.37 -16.61 -11.04
C ALA A 174 3.33 -17.39 -10.19
N GLY A 175 3.51 -17.42 -8.86
CA GLY A 175 2.57 -18.08 -7.95
C GLY A 175 1.12 -17.58 -8.11
N LEU A 176 0.96 -16.28 -8.36
CA LEU A 176 -0.27 -15.65 -8.84
C LEU A 176 0.05 -14.90 -10.14
N HIS A 177 -0.60 -15.26 -11.25
CA HIS A 177 -0.47 -14.57 -12.53
C HIS A 177 -1.84 -14.09 -13.02
N VAL A 178 -2.06 -12.78 -12.98
CA VAL A 178 -3.29 -12.15 -13.47
C VAL A 178 -3.00 -11.52 -14.83
N ALA A 179 -3.55 -12.09 -15.89
CA ALA A 179 -3.40 -11.60 -17.27
C ALA A 179 -4.72 -11.08 -17.86
N SER A 180 -5.85 -11.43 -17.27
CA SER A 180 -7.15 -10.85 -17.63
C SER A 180 -7.37 -9.51 -16.91
N ALA A 181 -8.09 -8.59 -17.57
CA ALA A 181 -8.56 -7.36 -16.98
C ALA A 181 -10.00 -7.07 -17.41
N VAL A 182 -10.71 -6.24 -16.65
CA VAL A 182 -12.10 -5.86 -16.92
C VAL A 182 -12.22 -4.34 -16.98
N THR A 183 -12.86 -3.85 -18.03
CA THR A 183 -13.23 -2.43 -18.16
C THR A 183 -14.31 -2.09 -17.13
N GLN A 184 -13.98 -1.19 -16.22
CA GLN A 184 -14.86 -0.67 -15.19
C GLN A 184 -15.88 0.31 -15.78
N ALA A 185 -16.93 0.64 -15.03
CA ALA A 185 -17.98 1.56 -15.48
C ALA A 185 -17.46 2.98 -15.81
N ASN A 186 -16.34 3.39 -15.21
CA ASN A 186 -15.66 4.67 -15.48
C ASN A 186 -14.71 4.61 -16.71
N GLY A 187 -14.60 3.47 -17.39
CA GLY A 187 -13.73 3.25 -18.55
C GLY A 187 -12.32 2.76 -18.20
N GLU A 188 -11.94 2.68 -16.92
CA GLU A 188 -10.62 2.18 -16.52
C GLU A 188 -10.52 0.66 -16.71
N ILE A 189 -9.33 0.17 -17.08
CA ILE A 189 -9.06 -1.27 -17.24
C ILE A 189 -8.38 -1.78 -15.97
N ALA A 190 -9.12 -2.53 -15.16
CA ALA A 190 -8.60 -3.08 -13.91
C ALA A 190 -8.22 -4.56 -14.08
N ALA A 191 -6.95 -4.89 -13.87
CA ALA A 191 -6.49 -6.27 -13.80
C ALA A 191 -6.78 -6.91 -12.43
N ALA A 192 -6.63 -6.14 -11.35
CA ALA A 192 -6.90 -6.59 -9.98
C ALA A 192 -7.38 -5.43 -9.11
N ILE A 193 -8.24 -5.74 -8.14
CA ILE A 193 -8.65 -4.83 -7.06
C ILE A 193 -8.22 -5.50 -5.75
N LEU A 194 -7.28 -4.89 -5.04
CA LEU A 194 -6.67 -5.44 -3.84
C LEU A 194 -7.05 -4.57 -2.63
N GLY A 195 -8.02 -5.04 -1.84
CA GLY A 195 -8.66 -4.26 -0.78
C GLY A 195 -9.85 -3.43 -1.29
N ASN A 196 -10.89 -3.30 -0.47
CA ASN A 196 -12.14 -2.61 -0.81
C ASN A 196 -12.76 -1.83 0.37
N ALA A 197 -12.03 -1.70 1.48
CA ALA A 197 -12.44 -0.93 2.65
C ALA A 197 -11.25 -0.14 3.20
N TYR A 198 -11.53 0.93 3.95
CA TYR A 198 -10.55 1.90 4.45
C TYR A 198 -9.34 1.26 5.16
N ASN A 199 -9.53 0.13 5.85
CA ASN A 199 -8.50 -0.57 6.62
C ASN A 199 -8.05 -1.90 6.00
N HIS A 200 -8.34 -2.14 4.72
CA HIS A 200 -7.88 -3.33 4.01
C HIS A 200 -6.49 -3.08 3.40
N TRP A 201 -5.49 -3.72 3.99
CA TRP A 201 -4.09 -3.62 3.55
C TRP A 201 -3.67 -4.83 2.71
N THR A 202 -2.90 -4.55 1.65
CA THR A 202 -2.22 -5.59 0.87
C THR A 202 -0.76 -5.64 1.31
N TYR A 203 -0.35 -6.76 1.91
CA TYR A 203 1.02 -6.97 2.39
C TYR A 203 1.89 -7.58 1.28
N PHE A 204 3.10 -7.07 1.11
CA PHE A 204 4.12 -7.62 0.23
C PHE A 204 5.19 -8.33 1.05
N GLY A 205 5.09 -9.66 1.15
CA GLY A 205 5.95 -10.49 2.00
C GLY A 205 5.13 -11.19 3.10
N GLY A 206 5.48 -10.94 4.37
CA GLY A 206 4.77 -11.47 5.53
C GLY A 206 3.82 -10.47 6.20
N ALA A 207 3.14 -10.90 7.27
CA ALA A 207 2.17 -10.09 8.03
C ALA A 207 2.76 -8.81 8.66
N THR A 208 4.09 -8.68 8.71
CA THR A 208 4.80 -7.51 9.26
C THR A 208 5.59 -6.75 8.18
N ALA A 209 5.48 -7.15 6.92
CA ALA A 209 6.23 -6.55 5.83
C ALA A 209 5.61 -5.21 5.37
N GLY A 210 6.19 -4.62 4.32
CA GLY A 210 5.62 -3.45 3.68
C GLY A 210 4.23 -3.74 3.13
N LYS A 211 3.36 -2.73 3.17
CA LYS A 211 1.96 -2.85 2.78
C LYS A 211 1.48 -1.60 2.05
N ILE A 212 0.53 -1.81 1.16
CA ILE A 212 -0.14 -0.75 0.39
C ILE A 212 -1.65 -0.83 0.66
N ARG A 213 -2.33 0.32 0.67
CA ARG A 213 -3.79 0.38 0.60
C ARG A 213 -4.24 1.55 -0.26
N GLY A 214 -5.33 1.33 -0.98
CA GLY A 214 -6.15 2.41 -1.50
C GLY A 214 -7.31 2.71 -0.55
N SER A 215 -8.03 3.80 -0.81
CA SER A 215 -9.30 4.11 -0.15
C SER A 215 -10.36 4.51 -1.16
N ASN A 216 -11.63 4.44 -0.74
CA ASN A 216 -12.75 4.97 -1.54
C ASN A 216 -12.74 6.51 -1.61
N GLU A 217 -11.83 7.17 -0.90
CA GLU A 217 -11.57 8.61 -0.97
C GLU A 217 -10.48 8.96 -2.00
N GLY A 218 -9.86 7.95 -2.64
CA GLY A 218 -8.91 8.12 -3.74
C GLY A 218 -7.45 8.32 -3.33
N TYR A 219 -7.10 8.15 -2.04
CA TYR A 219 -5.70 8.20 -1.60
C TYR A 219 -5.02 6.82 -1.70
N LEU A 220 -3.70 6.84 -1.86
CA LEU A 220 -2.82 5.68 -1.85
C LEU A 220 -1.83 5.80 -0.70
N ASP A 221 -1.88 4.86 0.24
CA ASP A 221 -0.95 4.81 1.36
C ASP A 221 0.07 3.69 1.15
N LEU A 222 1.33 4.03 1.38
CA LEU A 222 2.45 3.10 1.41
C LEU A 222 3.05 3.13 2.81
N GLU A 223 3.04 1.99 3.49
CA GLU A 223 3.66 1.85 4.81
C GLU A 223 4.73 0.75 4.75
N THR A 224 5.97 1.12 5.05
CA THR A 224 7.09 0.18 5.09
C THR A 224 7.50 -0.12 6.52
N ASN A 225 7.72 -1.41 6.80
CA ASN A 225 8.26 -1.92 8.06
C ASN A 225 7.60 -1.30 9.32
N PRO A 226 6.26 -1.39 9.46
CA PRO A 226 5.52 -0.73 10.55
C PRO A 226 6.06 -1.05 11.95
N ASN A 227 6.54 -2.28 12.12
CA ASN A 227 7.03 -2.81 13.40
C ASN A 227 8.56 -2.78 13.54
N GLY A 228 9.30 -2.31 12.53
CA GLY A 228 10.76 -2.25 12.56
C GLY A 228 11.31 -0.84 12.61
N THR A 229 12.63 -0.74 12.71
CA THR A 229 13.36 0.52 12.89
C THR A 229 13.57 1.28 11.57
N ASN A 230 13.86 0.57 10.49
CA ASN A 230 14.02 1.15 9.15
C ASN A 230 12.68 1.16 8.40
N LYS A 231 12.00 2.30 8.39
CA LYS A 231 10.71 2.54 7.68
C LYS A 231 10.87 3.36 6.42
N ASN A 232 12.00 3.19 5.73
CA ASN A 232 12.29 3.95 4.53
C ASN A 232 11.46 3.44 3.35
N ILE A 233 11.13 4.34 2.42
CA ILE A 233 10.63 3.99 1.09
C ILE A 233 11.78 4.22 0.11
N TYR A 234 12.16 3.17 -0.61
CA TYR A 234 13.19 3.23 -1.64
C TYR A 234 12.53 3.21 -3.02
N MET A 235 12.82 4.21 -3.85
CA MET A 235 12.38 4.21 -5.25
C MET A 235 13.61 4.05 -6.15
N ASN A 236 13.58 3.05 -7.02
CA ASN A 236 14.69 2.68 -7.89
C ASN A 236 15.98 2.39 -7.09
N SER A 237 15.91 1.45 -6.15
CA SER A 237 17.05 1.04 -5.29
C SER A 237 18.17 0.30 -6.02
N GLY A 238 17.94 -0.13 -7.28
CA GLY A 238 18.91 -0.88 -8.08
C GLY A 238 20.18 -0.09 -8.42
N SER A 239 20.14 1.24 -8.29
CA SER A 239 21.33 2.09 -8.17
C SER A 239 21.26 2.87 -6.86
N SER A 240 22.38 2.92 -6.15
CA SER A 240 22.46 3.57 -4.83
C SER A 240 21.91 5.00 -4.88
N GLY A 241 20.89 5.29 -4.06
CA GLY A 241 20.50 6.65 -3.69
C GLY A 241 19.53 7.37 -4.61
N ASN A 242 18.90 6.76 -5.62
CA ASN A 242 18.04 7.52 -6.55
C ASN A 242 16.99 8.39 -5.86
N ILE A 243 16.02 7.79 -5.14
CA ILE A 243 15.13 8.51 -4.24
C ILE A 243 14.89 7.69 -2.97
N LEU A 244 15.12 8.31 -1.83
CA LEU A 244 14.86 7.79 -0.50
C LEU A 244 13.87 8.69 0.24
N MET A 245 12.83 8.12 0.83
CA MET A 245 12.00 8.82 1.82
C MET A 245 12.22 8.20 3.20
N THR A 246 12.65 9.00 4.18
CA THR A 246 13.06 8.47 5.50
C THR A 246 11.93 8.37 6.51
N ASN A 247 12.11 7.47 7.49
CA ASN A 247 11.21 7.28 8.62
C ASN A 247 10.93 8.60 9.40
N GLY A 248 9.70 8.78 9.87
CA GLY A 248 9.37 9.70 10.97
C GLY A 248 9.23 11.19 10.63
N GLY A 249 9.23 11.62 9.37
CA GLY A 249 8.99 13.04 9.09
C GLY A 249 9.41 13.60 7.73
N GLY A 250 9.50 12.77 6.68
CA GLY A 250 9.44 13.26 5.30
C GLY A 250 10.71 13.89 4.75
N SER A 251 11.90 13.50 5.21
CA SER A 251 13.12 13.86 4.51
C SER A 251 13.25 13.03 3.23
N VAL A 252 13.56 13.71 2.13
CA VAL A 252 13.78 13.12 0.82
C VAL A 252 15.26 13.24 0.46
N GLY A 253 15.91 12.11 0.21
CA GLY A 253 17.24 12.05 -0.38
C GLY A 253 17.13 11.77 -1.88
N ILE A 254 17.81 12.58 -2.70
CA ILE A 254 17.97 12.36 -4.15
C ILE A 254 19.46 12.24 -4.42
N GLY A 255 19.89 11.10 -4.96
CA GLY A 255 21.31 10.73 -5.05
C GLY A 255 21.96 10.32 -3.72
N THR A 256 21.23 10.31 -2.59
CA THR A 256 21.76 9.97 -1.26
C THR A 256 20.81 9.13 -0.42
N ASN A 257 21.38 8.26 0.41
CA ASN A 257 20.64 7.52 1.44
C ASN A 257 20.71 8.18 2.83
N TYR A 258 21.45 9.28 2.96
CA TYR A 258 21.72 9.97 4.21
C TYR A 258 21.37 11.45 4.07
N PRO A 259 20.08 11.82 4.15
CA PRO A 259 19.68 13.21 4.03
C PRO A 259 20.10 14.09 5.22
N GLY A 260 20.75 13.52 6.23
CA GLY A 260 21.23 14.26 7.40
C GLY A 260 20.08 14.98 8.13
N THR A 261 20.28 16.27 8.38
CA THR A 261 19.27 17.16 8.99
C THR A 261 18.33 17.81 7.96
N TYR A 262 18.58 17.62 6.66
CA TYR A 262 17.83 18.28 5.59
C TYR A 262 16.49 17.57 5.33
N LYS A 263 15.46 18.37 5.00
CA LYS A 263 14.19 17.84 4.49
C LYS A 263 14.27 17.42 3.02
N LEU A 264 15.15 18.06 2.26
CA LEU A 264 15.49 17.65 0.91
C LEU A 264 17.02 17.72 0.79
N ALA A 265 17.65 16.57 0.63
CA ALA A 265 19.08 16.46 0.35
C ALA A 265 19.26 15.97 -1.09
N VAL A 266 20.05 16.70 -1.88
CA VAL A 266 20.30 16.38 -3.28
C VAL A 266 21.80 16.29 -3.50
N GLU A 267 22.30 15.10 -3.81
CA GLU A 267 23.69 14.90 -4.26
C GLU A 267 23.76 15.17 -5.77
N GLY A 268 23.90 16.45 -6.11
CA GLY A 268 23.94 16.92 -7.50
C GLY A 268 23.35 18.32 -7.66
N THR A 269 22.97 18.67 -8.88
CA THR A 269 22.43 19.99 -9.21
C THR A 269 20.91 20.01 -9.24
N ILE A 270 20.31 21.09 -8.76
CA ILE A 270 18.86 21.33 -8.84
C ILE A 270 18.58 22.30 -10.01
N GLY A 271 17.79 21.85 -10.99
CA GLY A 271 17.26 22.71 -12.04
C GLY A 271 15.90 23.30 -11.64
N ALA A 272 15.76 24.63 -11.67
CA ALA A 272 14.50 25.31 -11.35
C ALA A 272 14.26 26.51 -12.28
N ARG A 273 12.99 26.73 -12.67
CA ARG A 273 12.60 27.95 -13.40
C ARG A 273 12.48 29.17 -12.49
N LYS A 274 12.09 28.96 -11.23
CA LYS A 274 11.94 30.00 -10.21
C LYS A 274 12.12 29.37 -8.84
N VAL A 275 12.88 30.03 -7.96
CA VAL A 275 13.02 29.68 -6.55
C VAL A 275 12.57 30.88 -5.73
N LYS A 276 11.67 30.66 -4.77
CA LYS A 276 11.24 31.68 -3.81
C LYS A 276 11.74 31.26 -2.43
N VAL A 277 12.75 31.96 -1.93
CA VAL A 277 13.28 31.79 -0.57
C VAL A 277 12.59 32.80 0.33
N THR A 278 12.01 32.36 1.44
CA THR A 278 11.36 33.23 2.42
C THR A 278 12.22 33.32 3.68
N GLN A 279 12.44 34.54 4.17
CA GLN A 279 13.14 34.80 5.42
C GLN A 279 12.26 35.63 6.35
N SER A 280 12.52 35.54 7.65
CA SER A 280 11.78 36.29 8.68
C SER A 280 12.14 37.77 8.74
N THR A 281 13.35 38.15 8.28
CA THR A 281 13.85 39.52 8.33
C THR A 281 14.51 39.90 7.01
N TRP A 282 14.37 41.15 6.61
CA TRP A 282 14.98 41.71 5.39
C TRP A 282 15.91 42.88 5.75
N ALA A 283 16.96 43.10 4.97
CA ALA A 283 17.85 44.24 5.16
C ALA A 283 17.17 45.49 4.60
N ASP A 284 16.48 46.25 5.45
CA ASP A 284 15.87 47.54 5.14
C ASP A 284 16.17 48.56 6.26
N PHE A 285 17.43 48.55 6.71
CA PHE A 285 17.87 49.36 7.85
C PHE A 285 19.00 50.34 7.50
N VAL A 286 19.68 50.19 6.36
CA VAL A 286 20.82 51.03 5.98
C VAL A 286 20.38 52.48 5.75
N PHE A 287 19.17 52.69 5.24
CA PHE A 287 18.61 54.03 5.03
C PHE A 287 17.95 54.65 6.26
N GLN A 288 17.91 53.95 7.39
CA GLN A 288 17.30 54.49 8.60
C GLN A 288 18.18 55.58 9.24
N PRO A 289 17.58 56.64 9.83
CA PRO A 289 18.34 57.67 10.52
C PRO A 289 19.19 57.09 11.65
N GLY A 290 20.49 57.43 11.66
CA GLY A 290 21.43 56.94 12.68
C GLY A 290 22.10 55.60 12.34
N TYR A 291 21.93 55.07 11.12
CA TYR A 291 22.73 53.94 10.66
C TYR A 291 24.23 54.30 10.71
N PRO A 292 25.07 53.51 11.41
CA PRO A 292 26.50 53.78 11.52
C PRO A 292 27.22 53.34 10.25
N LEU A 293 27.10 54.14 9.18
CA LEU A 293 27.81 53.89 7.92
C LEU A 293 29.33 53.94 8.17
N PRO A 294 30.08 52.84 7.95
CA PRO A 294 31.54 52.84 8.13
C PRO A 294 32.20 53.90 7.24
N SER A 295 33.40 54.37 7.57
CA SER A 295 34.15 55.21 6.63
C SER A 295 34.83 54.35 5.56
N LEU A 296 35.03 54.89 4.35
CA LEU A 296 35.77 54.17 3.29
C LEU A 296 37.20 53.79 3.72
N ALA A 297 37.84 54.58 4.60
CA ALA A 297 39.15 54.26 5.16
C ALA A 297 39.12 53.04 6.11
N GLU A 298 38.04 52.87 6.89
CA GLU A 298 37.82 51.68 7.73
C GLU A 298 37.55 50.45 6.87
N VAL A 299 36.72 50.59 5.83
CA VAL A 299 36.44 49.51 4.87
C VAL A 299 37.72 49.10 4.14
N GLU A 300 38.53 50.05 3.66
CA GLU A 300 39.82 49.77 3.02
C GLU A 300 40.77 49.01 3.95
N ARG A 301 40.85 49.44 5.22
CA ARG A 301 41.67 48.77 6.22
C ARG A 301 41.20 47.34 6.46
N TYR A 302 39.89 47.11 6.53
CA TYR A 302 39.30 45.78 6.70
C TYR A 302 39.63 44.87 5.50
N ILE A 303 39.44 45.35 4.27
CA ILE A 303 39.76 44.60 3.06
C ILE A 303 41.25 44.25 3.01
N LYS A 304 42.14 45.17 3.37
CA LYS A 304 43.59 44.92 3.40
C LYS A 304 43.99 43.82 4.40
N SER A 305 43.26 43.67 5.51
CA SER A 305 43.57 42.66 6.53
C SER A 305 42.82 41.34 6.36
N HIS A 306 41.62 41.34 5.77
CA HIS A 306 40.74 40.14 5.70
C HIS A 306 40.46 39.66 4.27
N GLN A 307 40.81 40.44 3.24
CA GLN A 307 40.60 40.10 1.82
C GLN A 307 39.14 39.87 1.39
N HIS A 308 38.16 40.25 2.21
CA HIS A 308 36.74 40.29 1.85
C HIS A 308 36.06 41.54 2.44
N LEU A 309 34.80 41.78 2.07
CA LEU A 309 34.00 42.87 2.63
C LEU A 309 33.52 42.54 4.05
N PRO A 310 33.33 43.54 4.92
CA PRO A 310 32.67 43.33 6.21
C PRO A 310 31.33 42.59 6.05
N ASP A 311 30.98 41.73 7.00
CA ASP A 311 29.75 40.91 7.05
C ASP A 311 29.59 39.83 5.96
N ILE A 312 30.36 39.89 4.87
CA ILE A 312 30.41 38.86 3.83
C ILE A 312 31.37 37.75 4.29
N PRO A 313 30.97 36.46 4.24
CA PRO A 313 31.83 35.37 4.68
C PRO A 313 33.10 35.26 3.83
N SER A 314 34.18 34.74 4.41
CA SER A 314 35.42 34.45 3.69
C SER A 314 35.28 33.24 2.77
N GLU A 315 36.24 33.05 1.86
CA GLU A 315 36.26 31.85 1.00
C GLU A 315 36.38 30.57 1.84
N GLU A 316 37.19 30.58 2.91
CA GLU A 316 37.32 29.41 3.78
C GLU A 316 35.99 29.06 4.45
N GLU A 317 35.24 30.06 4.95
CA GLU A 317 33.92 29.85 5.56
C GLU A 317 32.91 29.30 4.55
N VAL A 318 32.92 29.79 3.30
CA VAL A 318 32.02 29.31 2.24
C VAL A 318 32.34 27.86 1.85
N ILE A 319 33.62 27.50 1.78
CA ILE A 319 34.03 26.13 1.45
C ILE A 319 33.69 25.16 2.59
N SER A 320 33.85 25.59 3.84
CA SER A 320 33.60 24.71 5.00
C SER A 320 32.10 24.54 5.29
N ASP A 321 31.34 25.64 5.28
CA ASP A 321 29.99 25.68 5.85
C ASP A 321 28.90 25.84 4.77
N GLY A 322 29.29 26.19 3.55
CA GLY A 322 28.37 26.53 2.46
C GLY A 322 27.76 27.93 2.62
N ILE A 323 26.72 28.22 1.84
CA ILE A 323 26.00 29.49 1.91
C ILE A 323 24.49 29.29 2.02
N ASP A 324 23.85 30.06 2.91
CA ASP A 324 22.41 30.28 2.84
C ASP A 324 22.11 31.30 1.73
N LEU A 325 21.39 30.87 0.70
CA LEU A 325 21.05 31.71 -0.45
C LEU A 325 20.23 32.95 -0.06
N GLY A 326 19.40 32.84 0.97
CA GLY A 326 18.62 33.94 1.49
C GLY A 326 19.50 34.97 2.19
N ASP A 327 20.27 34.54 3.19
CA ASP A 327 21.11 35.44 3.99
C ASP A 327 22.17 36.12 3.13
N MET A 328 22.75 35.41 2.16
CA MET A 328 23.71 36.01 1.22
C MET A 328 23.08 37.10 0.37
N ASN A 329 21.88 36.88 -0.19
CA ASN A 329 21.18 37.91 -0.95
C ASN A 329 20.84 39.14 -0.06
N LYS A 330 20.50 38.91 1.21
CA LYS A 330 20.23 39.99 2.17
C LYS A 330 21.49 40.81 2.47
N LYS A 331 22.62 40.16 2.73
CA LYS A 331 23.92 40.84 2.96
C LYS A 331 24.38 41.61 1.72
N LEU A 332 24.23 41.03 0.54
CA LEU A 332 24.55 41.71 -0.72
C LEU A 332 23.70 42.96 -0.92
N LEU A 333 22.40 42.91 -0.60
CA LEU A 333 21.54 44.10 -0.64
C LEU A 333 22.03 45.19 0.33
N GLN A 334 22.36 44.85 1.57
CA GLN A 334 22.92 45.81 2.54
C GLN A 334 24.16 46.52 1.97
N LYS A 335 25.07 45.79 1.31
CA LYS A 335 26.28 46.39 0.71
C LYS A 335 25.96 47.27 -0.49
N ILE A 336 24.95 46.92 -1.28
CA ILE A 336 24.46 47.79 -2.36
C ILE A 336 23.89 49.10 -1.80
N GLU A 337 23.16 49.05 -0.68
CA GLU A 337 22.61 50.24 -0.01
C GLU A 337 23.73 51.12 0.59
N GLU A 338 24.72 50.53 1.26
CA GLU A 338 25.91 51.25 1.77
C GLU A 338 26.69 51.93 0.64
N LEU A 339 26.94 51.20 -0.46
CA LEU A 339 27.57 51.76 -1.66
C LEU A 339 26.77 52.92 -2.24
N THR A 340 25.45 52.84 -2.21
CA THR A 340 24.56 53.92 -2.67
C THR A 340 24.71 55.17 -1.80
N LEU A 341 24.83 55.04 -0.48
CA LEU A 341 25.08 56.17 0.42
C LEU A 341 26.44 56.85 0.15
N TYR A 342 27.51 56.07 -0.02
CA TYR A 342 28.81 56.64 -0.38
C TYR A 342 28.78 57.39 -1.71
N LEU A 343 28.08 56.86 -2.72
CA LEU A 343 27.95 57.53 -4.02
C LEU A 343 27.21 58.87 -3.90
N ILE A 344 26.14 58.93 -3.09
CA ILE A 344 25.41 60.17 -2.81
C ILE A 344 26.32 61.20 -2.16
N ASP A 345 27.15 60.80 -1.20
CA ASP A 345 28.06 61.74 -0.52
C ASP A 345 29.19 62.22 -1.44
N ILE A 346 29.77 61.32 -2.25
CA ILE A 346 30.75 61.68 -3.28
C ILE A 346 30.14 62.66 -4.30
N GLU A 347 28.87 62.49 -4.70
CA GLU A 347 28.20 63.41 -5.62
C GLU A 347 28.06 64.81 -5.01
N LYS A 348 27.71 64.90 -3.72
CA LYS A 348 27.64 66.19 -3.00
C LYS A 348 29.00 66.87 -2.95
N GLU A 349 30.06 66.14 -2.61
CA GLU A 349 31.42 66.67 -2.57
C GLU A 349 31.89 67.14 -3.95
N ASN A 350 31.63 66.36 -5.00
CA ASN A 350 31.95 66.75 -6.37
C ASN A 350 31.21 68.01 -6.82
N ARG A 351 29.94 68.17 -6.42
CA ARG A 351 29.17 69.37 -6.72
C ARG A 351 29.75 70.60 -6.03
N GLN A 352 30.08 70.47 -4.74
CA GLN A 352 30.75 71.54 -4.00
C GLN A 352 32.12 71.88 -4.59
N MET A 353 32.89 70.88 -5.00
CA MET A 353 34.18 71.09 -5.65
C MET A 353 34.02 71.82 -6.99
N LYS A 354 33.00 71.46 -7.78
CA LYS A 354 32.70 72.12 -9.06
C LYS A 354 32.24 73.57 -8.87
N GLU A 355 31.37 73.84 -7.89
CA GLU A 355 30.97 75.22 -7.57
C GLU A 355 32.17 76.08 -7.15
N ARG A 356 33.08 75.52 -6.36
CA ARG A 356 34.34 76.20 -5.99
C ARG A 356 35.24 76.43 -7.20
N TYR A 357 35.33 75.44 -8.10
CA TYR A 357 36.10 75.55 -9.33
C TYR A 357 35.55 76.67 -10.23
N ASP A 358 34.23 76.72 -10.44
CA ASP A 358 33.56 77.76 -11.23
C ASP A 358 33.75 79.16 -10.62
N ASP A 359 33.78 79.29 -9.28
CA ASP A 359 34.10 80.56 -8.61
C ASP A 359 35.56 80.98 -8.81
N LEU A 360 36.49 80.04 -8.64
CA LEU A 360 37.93 80.26 -8.88
C LEU A 360 38.20 80.71 -10.32
N GLU A 361 37.58 80.05 -11.30
CA GLU A 361 37.70 80.39 -12.72
C GLU A 361 37.17 81.81 -13.01
N LYS A 362 36.02 82.19 -12.45
CA LYS A 362 35.50 83.56 -12.55
C LYS A 362 36.44 84.60 -11.94
N ARG A 363 37.06 84.28 -10.80
CA ARG A 363 38.02 85.18 -10.14
C ARG A 363 39.30 85.34 -10.94
N LEU A 364 39.82 84.25 -11.52
CA LEU A 364 40.96 84.27 -12.44
C LEU A 364 40.67 85.16 -13.65
N GLY A 365 39.53 84.97 -14.32
CA GLY A 365 39.14 85.80 -15.46
C GLY A 365 39.01 87.29 -15.13
N LYS A 366 38.57 87.65 -13.91
CA LYS A 366 38.56 89.06 -13.45
C LYS A 366 39.96 89.62 -13.28
N ILE A 367 40.90 88.83 -12.75
CA ILE A 367 42.29 89.24 -12.55
C ILE A 367 43.00 89.40 -13.90
N GLU A 368 42.81 88.46 -14.83
CA GLU A 368 43.39 88.53 -16.18
C GLU A 368 42.87 89.75 -16.94
N ASN A 369 41.57 90.04 -16.90
CA ASN A 369 41.01 91.24 -17.52
C ASN A 369 41.52 92.55 -16.87
N ALA A 370 41.73 92.56 -15.56
CA ALA A 370 42.32 93.71 -14.86
C ALA A 370 43.81 93.90 -15.19
N ALA A 371 44.54 92.83 -15.44
CA ALA A 371 45.94 92.88 -15.88
C ALA A 371 46.06 93.41 -17.32
N THR A 372 45.22 92.93 -18.24
CA THR A 372 45.20 93.36 -19.65
C THR A 372 44.83 94.84 -19.80
N ASN A 373 43.90 95.36 -18.99
CA ASN A 373 43.52 96.78 -19.00
C ASN A 373 44.60 97.71 -18.41
N LYS A 374 45.50 97.21 -17.57
CA LYS A 374 46.65 97.98 -17.04
C LYS A 374 47.83 98.06 -18.01
N SER A 375 47.92 97.17 -19.00
CA SER A 375 48.96 97.17 -20.03
C SER A 375 48.62 97.99 -21.28
N ILE A 376 47.42 98.61 -21.34
CA ILE A 376 46.95 99.45 -22.47
C ILE A 376 46.89 100.95 -22.09
N GLN A 377 47.20 101.30 -20.83
CA GLN A 377 47.53 102.65 -20.38
C GLN A 377 49.05 102.79 -20.27
#